data_AF-A0A355PFG0-F1
#
_entry.id   AF-A0A355PFG0-F1
#
_cell.length_a   1.000
_cell.length_b   1.000
_cell.length_c   1.000
_cell.angle_alpha   90.00
_cell.angle_beta   90.00
_cell.angle_gamma   90.00
#
_symmetry.space_group_name_H-M   'P 1'
#
loop_
_entity.id
_entity.type
_entity.pdbx_description
1 polymer ?
#
loop_
_entity_poly.entity_id
_entity_poly.type
_entity_poly.pdbx_seq_one_letter_code
_entity_poly.pdbx_strand_id
1 'polypeptide(L)'
;MSTTDYTLLNRQLEALLDTRDWLTNSAQTCAFIQQELSELNWVGFYLQREAQVLCLGPFQGKPACHPIPFSKGVCGAAAREQATQRVDDVHAVA
;
A
#
# COMPACT_ATOMS: atom_id res chain seq x y z
N MET A 1 21.12 -0.15 -12.82
CA MET A 1 19.79 0.24 -12.29
C MET A 1 19.91 1.67 -11.83
N SER A 2 19.04 2.56 -12.31
CA SER A 2 18.99 3.93 -11.77
C SER A 2 18.50 3.83 -10.33
N THR A 3 19.22 4.41 -9.39
CA THR A 3 18.76 4.51 -8.00
C THR A 3 17.49 5.36 -7.98
N THR A 4 16.41 4.83 -7.39
CA THR A 4 15.16 5.58 -7.20
C THR A 4 15.39 6.76 -6.28
N ASP A 5 15.13 7.98 -6.75
CA ASP A 5 15.17 9.17 -5.91
C ASP A 5 13.85 9.36 -5.16
N TYR A 6 13.75 8.72 -3.99
CA TYR A 6 12.57 8.85 -3.12
C TYR A 6 12.31 10.30 -2.66
N THR A 7 13.32 11.17 -2.65
CA THR A 7 13.15 12.57 -2.24
C THR A 7 12.42 13.36 -3.34
N LEU A 8 12.68 13.05 -4.61
CA LEU A 8 11.94 13.62 -5.74
C LEU A 8 10.52 13.04 -5.82
N LEU A 9 10.38 11.72 -5.69
CA LEU A 9 9.07 11.04 -5.70
C LEU A 9 8.11 11.62 -4.65
N ASN A 10 8.58 11.84 -3.42
CA ASN A 10 7.74 12.42 -2.37
C ASN A 10 7.25 13.83 -2.73
N ARG A 11 8.12 14.67 -3.29
CA ARG A 11 7.74 16.03 -3.72
C ARG A 11 6.72 16.01 -4.87
N GLN A 12 6.86 15.08 -5.81
CA GLN A 12 5.91 14.90 -6.90
C GLN A 12 4.55 14.41 -6.40
N LEU A 13 4.54 13.45 -5.47
CA LEU A 13 3.30 12.96 -4.86
C LEU A 13 2.61 14.07 -4.07
N GLU A 14 3.33 14.83 -3.24
CA GLU A 14 2.77 15.99 -2.52
C GLU A 14 2.10 17.01 -3.44
N ALA A 15 2.67 17.25 -4.62
CA ALA A 15 2.08 18.15 -5.62
C ALA A 15 0.81 17.59 -6.29
N LEU A 16 0.60 16.27 -6.26
CA LEU A 16 -0.52 15.58 -6.91
C LEU A 16 -1.77 15.48 -6.03
N LEU A 17 -1.61 15.43 -4.71
CA LEU A 17 -2.69 15.10 -3.77
C LEU A 17 -3.55 16.32 -3.42
N ASP A 18 -4.89 16.15 -3.45
CA ASP A 18 -5.85 17.12 -2.93
C ASP A 18 -6.12 16.82 -1.45
N THR A 19 -5.82 17.76 -0.56
CA THR A 19 -5.85 17.55 0.91
C THR A 19 -7.17 17.03 1.51
N ARG A 20 -8.31 17.02 0.81
CA ARG A 20 -9.62 16.72 1.43
C ARG A 20 -10.27 15.39 1.04
N ASP A 21 -9.94 14.80 -0.10
CA ASP A 21 -10.59 13.56 -0.55
C ASP A 21 -9.64 12.35 -0.43
N TRP A 22 -9.89 11.51 0.57
CA TRP A 22 -9.09 10.31 0.82
C TRP A 22 -9.16 9.29 -0.34
N LEU A 23 -10.31 9.19 -1.02
CA LEU A 23 -10.50 8.22 -2.09
C LEU A 23 -9.69 8.64 -3.31
N THR A 24 -9.82 9.91 -3.70
CA THR A 24 -9.03 10.50 -4.79
C THR A 24 -7.54 10.40 -4.48
N ASN A 25 -7.11 10.77 -3.26
CA ASN A 25 -5.69 10.71 -2.89
C ASN A 25 -5.10 9.30 -2.89
N SER A 26 -5.82 8.33 -2.34
CA SER A 26 -5.35 6.94 -2.32
C SER A 26 -5.29 6.36 -3.73
N ALA A 27 -6.27 6.63 -4.58
CA ALA A 27 -6.25 6.22 -5.99
C ALA A 27 -5.07 6.84 -6.76
N GLN A 28 -4.85 8.16 -6.62
CA GLN A 28 -3.72 8.88 -7.23
C GLN A 28 -2.37 8.36 -6.73
N THR A 29 -2.26 8.08 -5.43
CA THR A 29 -1.03 7.53 -4.83
C THR A 29 -0.71 6.15 -5.42
N CYS A 30 -1.70 5.26 -5.54
CA CYS A 30 -1.48 3.94 -6.14
C CYS A 30 -1.03 4.04 -7.60
N ALA A 31 -1.69 4.89 -8.40
CA ALA A 31 -1.34 5.10 -9.80
C ALA A 31 0.09 5.64 -9.95
N PHE A 32 0.45 6.66 -9.15
CA PHE A 32 1.77 7.27 -9.17
C PHE A 32 2.86 6.26 -8.77
N ILE A 33 2.70 5.55 -7.66
CA ILE A 33 3.71 4.58 -7.20
C ILE A 33 3.90 3.44 -8.20
N GLN A 34 2.81 2.90 -8.77
CA GLN A 34 2.90 1.82 -9.76
C GLN A 34 3.64 2.24 -11.03
N GLN A 35 3.48 3.50 -11.43
CA GLN A 35 4.15 4.07 -12.61
C GLN A 35 5.66 4.26 -12.36
N GLU A 36 6.03 4.77 -11.19
CA GLU A 36 7.41 5.18 -10.91
C GLU A 36 8.29 4.03 -10.39
N LEU A 37 7.70 2.98 -9.79
CA LEU A 37 8.43 1.82 -9.26
C LEU A 37 8.19 0.56 -10.10
N SER A 38 9.00 0.39 -11.15
CA SER A 38 8.84 -0.68 -12.15
C SER A 38 8.99 -2.11 -11.62
N GLU A 39 9.61 -2.31 -10.46
CA GLU A 39 9.79 -3.63 -9.85
C GLU A 39 8.59 -4.07 -8.99
N LEU A 40 7.59 -3.19 -8.80
CA LEU A 40 6.37 -3.53 -8.06
C LEU A 40 5.38 -4.31 -8.94
N ASN A 41 4.87 -5.41 -8.38
CA ASN A 41 3.77 -6.18 -8.97
C ASN A 41 2.38 -5.77 -8.45
N TRP A 42 2.34 -5.06 -7.32
CA TRP A 42 1.12 -4.61 -6.67
C TRP A 42 1.40 -3.44 -5.71
N VAL A 43 0.52 -2.45 -5.69
CA VAL A 43 0.51 -1.36 -4.70
C VAL A 43 -0.92 -0.96 -4.40
N GLY A 44 -1.24 -0.71 -3.14
CA GLY A 44 -2.60 -0.39 -2.74
C GLY A 44 -2.76 -0.11 -1.26
N PHE A 45 -4.00 0.23 -0.91
CA PHE A 45 -4.40 0.46 0.47
C PHE A 45 -5.38 -0.61 0.93
N TYR A 46 -5.24 -1.02 2.18
CA TYR A 46 -6.27 -1.70 2.94
C TYR A 46 -6.77 -0.75 4.03
N LEU A 47 -8.08 -0.71 4.23
CA LEU A 47 -8.76 0.21 5.15
C LEU A 47 -9.43 -0.57 6.27
N GLN A 48 -9.20 -0.18 7.52
CA GLN A 48 -9.94 -0.74 8.64
C GLN A 48 -11.33 -0.07 8.73
N ARG A 49 -12.35 -0.71 8.16
CA ARG A 49 -13.76 -0.27 8.26
C ARG A 49 -14.54 -1.00 9.36
N GLU A 50 -14.00 -2.14 9.80
CA GLU A 50 -14.55 -2.99 10.85
C GLU A 50 -13.46 -3.30 11.88
N ALA A 51 -13.87 -3.69 13.10
CA ALA A 51 -12.91 -4.02 14.15
C ALA A 51 -12.03 -5.21 13.73
N GLN A 52 -10.70 -5.05 13.81
CA GLN A 52 -9.70 -6.10 13.54
C GLN A 52 -9.77 -6.73 12.13
N VAL A 53 -10.37 -6.03 11.16
CA VAL A 53 -10.49 -6.49 9.77
C VAL A 53 -10.09 -5.37 8.81
N LEU A 54 -9.29 -5.73 7.82
CA LEU A 54 -8.85 -4.89 6.73
C LEU A 54 -9.69 -5.16 5.47
N CYS A 55 -10.32 -4.11 4.96
CA CYS A 55 -11.07 -4.10 3.70
C CYS A 55 -10.19 -3.60 2.55
N LEU A 56 -10.31 -4.20 1.37
CA LEU A 56 -9.53 -3.76 0.20
C LEU A 56 -9.99 -2.36 -0.22
N GLY A 57 -9.04 -1.44 -0.35
CA GLY A 57 -9.23 -0.08 -0.86
C GLY A 57 -8.70 0.07 -2.29
N PRO A 58 -8.40 1.30 -2.74
CA PRO A 58 -7.79 1.53 -4.06
C PRO A 58 -6.43 0.84 -4.20
N PHE A 59 -6.17 0.26 -5.38
CA PHE A 59 -4.94 -0.43 -5.70
C PHE A 59 -4.63 -0.40 -7.20
N GLN A 60 -3.39 -0.73 -7.54
CA GLN A 60 -2.94 -1.04 -8.89
C GLN A 60 -2.29 -2.43 -8.88
N GLY A 61 -2.58 -3.24 -9.90
CA GLY A 61 -2.10 -4.61 -10.01
C GLY A 61 -3.25 -5.61 -10.21
N LYS A 62 -2.94 -6.89 -9.99
CA LYS A 62 -3.93 -7.98 -10.12
C LYS A 62 -4.99 -7.93 -8.99
N PRO A 63 -6.19 -8.51 -9.20
CA PRO A 63 -7.17 -8.68 -8.14
C PRO A 63 -6.57 -9.34 -6.88
N ALA A 64 -6.94 -8.82 -5.71
CA ALA A 64 -6.35 -9.20 -4.42
C ALA A 64 -7.39 -9.77 -3.45
N CYS A 65 -6.92 -10.40 -2.37
CA CYS A 65 -7.73 -11.02 -1.35
C CYS A 65 -8.47 -9.98 -0.48
N HIS A 66 -9.70 -10.33 -0.08
CA HIS A 66 -10.55 -9.55 0.80
C HIS A 66 -11.56 -10.49 1.51
N PRO A 67 -11.85 -10.31 2.81
CA PRO A 67 -11.18 -9.43 3.79
C PRO A 67 -9.89 -10.03 4.36
N ILE A 68 -9.05 -9.20 5.01
CA ILE A 68 -7.85 -9.64 5.74
C ILE A 68 -8.03 -9.42 7.25
N PRO A 69 -8.12 -10.49 8.07
CA PRO A 69 -8.09 -10.36 9.53
C PRO A 69 -6.73 -9.88 10.05
N PHE A 70 -6.71 -9.13 11.15
CA PHE A 70 -5.46 -8.69 11.81
C PHE A 70 -4.56 -9.87 12.25
N SER A 71 -5.17 -11.04 12.48
CA SER A 71 -4.46 -12.26 12.87
C SER A 71 -3.72 -12.96 11.72
N LYS A 72 -3.85 -12.50 10.46
CA LYS A 72 -3.33 -13.22 9.29
C LYS A 72 -2.44 -12.36 8.40
N GLY A 73 -1.33 -12.97 7.98
CA GLY A 73 -0.43 -12.45 6.94
C GLY A 73 0.28 -11.14 7.30
N VAL A 74 1.07 -10.64 6.35
CA VAL A 74 1.90 -9.45 6.52
C VAL A 74 1.07 -8.18 6.77
N CYS A 75 -0.03 -8.00 6.02
CA CYS A 75 -0.91 -6.84 6.21
C CYS A 75 -1.61 -6.86 7.58
N GLY A 76 -2.05 -8.04 8.05
CA GLY A 76 -2.63 -8.18 9.39
C GLY A 76 -1.59 -7.91 10.49
N ALA A 77 -0.35 -8.39 10.31
CA ALA A 77 0.75 -8.10 11.22
C ALA A 77 1.04 -6.58 11.32
N ALA A 78 1.10 -5.89 10.18
CA ALA A 78 1.28 -4.44 10.16
C ALA A 78 0.18 -3.71 10.95
N ALA A 79 -1.07 -4.13 10.78
CA ALA A 79 -2.21 -3.50 11.45
C ALA A 79 -2.25 -3.79 12.97
N ARG A 80 -1.91 -5.01 13.41
CA ARG A 80 -1.92 -5.37 14.84
C ARG A 80 -0.73 -4.80 15.62
N GLU A 81 0.44 -4.72 15.00
CA GLU A 81 1.69 -4.25 15.63
C GLU A 81 1.87 -2.74 15.50
N GLN A 82 1.06 -2.09 14.65
CA GLN A 82 1.17 -0.66 14.35
C GLN A 82 2.58 -0.26 13.91
N ALA A 83 3.24 -1.15 13.18
CA ALA A 83 4.62 -1.00 12.73
C ALA A 83 4.75 -1.42 11.27
N THR A 84 5.61 -0.71 10.53
CA THR A 84 5.94 -1.05 9.14
C THR A 84 6.58 -2.43 9.08
N GLN A 85 6.03 -3.30 8.24
CA GLN A 85 6.54 -4.64 8.01
C GLN A 85 7.40 -4.64 6.75
N ARG A 86 8.68 -4.98 6.89
CA ARG A 86 9.60 -5.18 5.77
C ARG A 86 10.00 -6.65 5.75
N VAL A 87 9.51 -7.37 4.75
CA VAL A 87 9.68 -8.83 4.62
C VAL A 87 10.50 -9.11 3.37
N ASP A 88 11.70 -9.66 3.56
CA ASP A 88 12.60 -9.98 2.44
C ASP A 88 12.15 -11.24 1.66
N ASP A 89 11.51 -12.20 2.34
CA ASP A 89 10.88 -13.38 1.71
C ASP A 89 9.50 -13.66 2.32
N VAL A 90 8.45 -13.46 1.51
CA VAL A 90 7.06 -13.67 1.92
C VAL A 90 6.72 -15.14 2.21
N HIS A 91 7.46 -16.10 1.64
CA HIS A 91 7.23 -17.53 1.89
C HIS A 91 7.73 -17.97 3.25
N ALA A 92 8.67 -17.22 3.85
CA ALA A 92 9.18 -17.50 5.20
C ALA A 92 8.23 -17.04 6.32
N VAL A 93 7.22 -16.21 5.99
CA VAL A 93 6.26 -15.62 6.93
C VAL A 93 4.83 -16.18 6.73
N ALA A 94 4.65 -17.06 5.73
CA ALA A 94 3.36 -17.62 5.33
C ALA A 94 2.83 -18.70 6.29
#